data_AF-S2ZJT7-F1
#
_entry.id   AF-S2ZJT7-F1
#
_cell.length_a   1.000
_cell.length_b   1.000
_cell.length_c   1.000
_cell.angle_alpha   90.00
_cell.angle_beta   90.00
_cell.angle_gamma   90.00
#
_symmetry.space_group_name_H-M   'P 1'
#
loop_
_entity.id
_entity.type
_entity.pdbx_description
1 polymer ?
#
loop_
_entity_poly.entity_id
_entity_poly.type
_entity_poly.pdbx_seq_one_letter_code
_entity_poly.pdbx_strand_id
1 'polypeptide(L)'
;MTETIYLLVGVALAFVVAWCYFTAQRLNRLHIRMDRARYSLESALNRRAAVLAALHPAVADAARAAEEIELSYENFDARREAEQALLDAVGFPGDGEMVAAVSEPARLQVTPSNQGDVQARTDEFDAGTAALADASVRVHLAARFYNQAVSDVRHLRRRPLVTFFRLAGNAPQPSYY
;
A
#
# COMPACT_ATOMS: atom_id res chain seq x y z
N MET A 1 49.37 -26.71 21.28
CA MET A 1 48.03 -26.46 21.89
C MET A 1 47.58 -25.01 21.76
N THR A 2 48.45 -24.01 21.89
CA THR A 2 48.10 -22.59 21.70
C THR A 2 47.78 -22.26 20.24
N GLU A 3 48.58 -22.74 19.29
CA GLU A 3 48.34 -22.56 17.85
C GLU A 3 46.99 -23.14 17.40
N THR A 4 46.62 -24.32 17.91
CA THR A 4 45.32 -24.94 17.65
C THR A 4 44.16 -24.12 18.25
N ILE A 5 44.38 -23.47 19.40
CA ILE A 5 43.38 -22.57 19.99
C ILE A 5 43.20 -21.32 19.11
N TYR A 6 44.28 -20.69 18.66
CA TYR A 6 44.19 -19.53 17.76
C TYR A 6 43.50 -19.86 16.44
N LEU A 7 43.78 -21.05 15.86
CA LEU A 7 43.07 -21.51 14.67
C LEU A 7 41.58 -21.72 14.93
N LEU A 8 41.20 -22.38 16.03
CA LEU A 8 39.79 -22.57 16.39
C LEU A 8 39.07 -21.24 16.62
N VAL A 9 39.70 -20.30 17.33
CA VAL A 9 39.17 -18.96 17.55
C VAL A 9 39.02 -18.20 16.24
N GLY A 10 40.01 -18.29 15.34
CA GLY A 10 39.96 -17.66 14.02
C GLY A 10 38.82 -18.21 13.16
N VAL A 11 38.63 -19.54 13.14
CA VAL A 11 37.52 -20.19 12.44
C VAL A 11 36.18 -19.81 13.04
N ALA A 12 36.06 -19.82 14.38
CA ALA A 12 34.85 -19.39 15.06
C ALA A 12 34.50 -17.93 14.76
N LEU A 13 35.50 -17.04 14.76
CA LEU A 13 35.33 -15.63 14.43
C LEU A 13 34.88 -15.45 12.97
N ALA A 14 35.52 -16.14 12.03
CA ALA A 14 35.12 -16.12 10.62
C ALA A 14 33.68 -16.59 10.43
N PHE A 15 33.27 -17.63 11.16
CA PHE A 15 31.89 -18.14 11.13
C PHE A 15 30.90 -17.11 11.66
N VAL A 16 31.21 -16.43 12.77
CA VAL A 16 30.36 -15.36 13.33
C VAL A 16 30.26 -14.18 12.37
N VAL A 17 31.36 -13.77 11.74
CA VAL A 17 31.37 -12.68 10.74
C VAL A 17 30.52 -13.04 9.53
N ALA A 18 30.70 -14.24 8.97
CA ALA A 18 29.91 -14.73 7.84
C ALA A 18 28.41 -14.82 8.20
N TRP A 19 28.09 -15.28 9.40
CA TRP A 19 26.72 -15.35 9.93
C TRP A 19 26.08 -13.97 10.08
N CYS A 20 26.82 -13.00 10.63
CA CYS A 20 26.37 -11.61 10.79
C CYS A 20 26.08 -10.98 9.42
N TYR A 21 26.99 -11.19 8.46
CA TYR A 21 26.82 -10.71 7.09
C TYR A 21 25.58 -11.30 6.42
N PHE A 22 25.36 -12.61 6.55
CA PHE A 22 24.17 -13.26 5.98
C PHE A 22 22.87 -12.71 6.59
N THR A 23 22.87 -12.48 7.90
CA THR A 23 21.72 -11.91 8.62
C THR A 23 21.42 -10.48 8.17
N ALA A 24 22.44 -9.62 8.08
CA ALA A 24 22.30 -8.25 7.61
C ALA A 24 21.77 -8.19 6.18
N GLN A 25 22.29 -9.05 5.29
CA GLN A 25 21.86 -9.11 3.89
C GLN A 25 20.40 -9.57 3.75
N ARG A 26 19.96 -10.49 4.62
CA ARG A 26 18.57 -10.94 4.65
C ARG A 26 17.61 -9.84 5.13
N LEU A 27 18.02 -9.04 6.12
CA LEU A 27 17.23 -7.90 6.61
C LEU A 27 17.10 -6.80 5.54
N ASN A 28 18.21 -6.45 4.88
CA ASN A 28 18.23 -5.46 3.79
C ASN A 28 17.26 -5.85 2.65
N ARG A 29 17.26 -7.12 2.24
CA ARG A 29 16.33 -7.63 1.21
C ARG A 29 14.86 -7.49 1.61
N LEU A 30 14.53 -7.64 2.89
CA LEU A 30 13.16 -7.49 3.37
C LEU A 30 12.72 -6.03 3.44
N HIS A 31 13.61 -5.13 3.89
CA HIS A 31 13.34 -3.68 3.90
C HIS A 31 13.07 -3.17 2.49
N ILE A 32 13.93 -3.52 1.52
CA ILE A 32 13.74 -3.14 0.11
C ILE A 32 12.40 -3.65 -0.43
N ARG A 33 11.98 -4.87 -0.04
CA ARG A 33 10.69 -5.43 -0.47
C ARG A 33 9.51 -4.66 0.15
N MET A 34 9.61 -4.32 1.43
CA MET A 34 8.60 -3.53 2.14
C MET A 34 8.45 -2.14 1.53
N ASP A 35 9.57 -1.44 1.30
CA ASP A 35 9.57 -0.09 0.71
C ASP A 35 8.97 -0.09 -0.69
N ARG A 36 9.31 -1.08 -1.52
CA ARG A 36 8.68 -1.24 -2.85
C ARG A 36 7.17 -1.47 -2.76
N ALA A 37 6.71 -2.27 -1.79
CA ALA A 37 5.28 -2.49 -1.60
C ALA A 37 4.57 -1.20 -1.11
N ARG A 38 5.22 -0.42 -0.23
CA ARG A 38 4.74 0.90 0.21
C ARG A 38 4.57 1.86 -0.97
N TYR A 39 5.60 2.04 -1.79
CA TYR A 39 5.54 2.91 -2.96
C TYR A 39 4.49 2.47 -3.99
N SER A 40 4.31 1.16 -4.16
CA SER A 40 3.25 0.63 -5.03
C SER A 40 1.85 0.96 -4.51
N LEU A 41 1.64 0.91 -3.18
CA LEU A 41 0.37 1.27 -2.55
C LEU A 41 0.11 2.77 -2.66
N GLU A 42 1.10 3.60 -2.37
CA GLU A 42 1.02 5.06 -2.50
C GLU A 42 0.65 5.48 -3.93
N SER A 43 1.32 4.92 -4.94
CA SER A 43 1.00 5.19 -6.34
C SER A 43 -0.43 4.77 -6.71
N ALA A 44 -0.92 3.64 -6.17
CA ALA A 44 -2.28 3.18 -6.41
C ALA A 44 -3.33 4.11 -5.77
N LEU A 45 -3.08 4.57 -4.54
CA LEU A 45 -3.94 5.51 -3.84
C LEU A 45 -4.02 6.86 -4.55
N ASN A 46 -2.87 7.45 -4.91
CA ASN A 46 -2.82 8.71 -5.65
C ASN A 46 -3.54 8.60 -7.01
N ARG A 47 -3.40 7.47 -7.71
CA ARG A 47 -4.14 7.25 -8.95
C ARG A 47 -5.66 7.23 -8.73
N ARG A 48 -6.14 6.60 -7.66
CA ARG A 48 -7.57 6.58 -7.32
C ARG A 48 -8.06 7.99 -6.94
N ALA A 49 -7.29 8.72 -6.14
CA ALA A 49 -7.61 10.10 -5.76
C ALA A 49 -7.72 11.02 -6.99
N ALA A 50 -6.76 10.92 -7.92
CA ALA A 50 -6.80 11.66 -9.18
C ALA A 50 -8.02 11.32 -10.05
N VAL A 51 -8.39 10.03 -10.15
CA VAL A 51 -9.60 9.61 -10.89
C VAL A 51 -10.87 10.12 -10.21
N LEU A 52 -10.97 10.04 -8.88
CA LEU A 52 -12.10 10.57 -8.12
C LEU A 52 -12.23 12.09 -8.28
N ALA A 53 -11.13 12.83 -8.22
CA ALA A 53 -11.12 14.28 -8.43
C ALA A 53 -11.55 14.67 -9.86
N ALA A 54 -11.20 13.85 -10.86
CA ALA A 54 -11.61 14.07 -12.25
C ALA A 54 -13.11 13.81 -12.47
N LEU A 55 -13.68 12.76 -11.84
CA LEU A 55 -15.09 12.39 -11.99
C LEU A 55 -16.03 13.22 -11.11
N HIS A 56 -15.55 13.62 -9.93
CA HIS A 56 -16.32 14.33 -8.93
C HIS A 56 -15.55 15.58 -8.47
N PRO A 57 -15.68 16.71 -9.18
CA PRO A 57 -14.98 17.95 -8.84
C PRO A 57 -15.26 18.44 -7.41
N ALA A 58 -16.42 18.09 -6.84
CA ALA A 58 -16.80 18.42 -5.47
C ALA A 58 -15.91 17.79 -4.40
N VAL A 59 -15.23 16.68 -4.70
CA VAL A 59 -14.29 16.02 -3.76
C VAL A 59 -12.82 16.28 -4.10
N ALA A 60 -12.54 17.17 -5.06
CA ALA A 60 -11.17 17.45 -5.49
C ALA A 60 -10.29 17.99 -4.34
N ASP A 61 -10.85 18.78 -3.43
CA ASP A 61 -10.11 19.28 -2.27
C ASP A 61 -9.81 18.16 -1.25
N ALA A 62 -10.74 17.22 -1.06
CA ALA A 62 -10.49 16.03 -0.24
C ALA A 62 -9.44 15.10 -0.87
N ALA A 63 -9.45 14.96 -2.20
CA ALA A 63 -8.45 14.19 -2.93
C ALA A 63 -7.05 14.81 -2.80
N ARG A 64 -6.92 16.14 -2.92
CA ARG A 64 -5.66 16.85 -2.69
C ARG A 64 -5.19 16.70 -1.25
N ALA A 65 -6.08 16.86 -0.27
CA ALA A 65 -5.74 16.67 1.15
C ALA A 65 -5.22 15.26 1.44
N ALA A 66 -5.79 14.24 0.79
CA ALA A 66 -5.25 12.88 0.88
C ALA A 66 -3.86 12.79 0.24
N GLU A 67 -3.67 13.30 -0.99
CA GLU A 67 -2.41 13.29 -1.73
C GLU A 67 -1.25 14.02 -1.02
N GLU A 68 -1.55 15.10 -0.29
CA GLU A 68 -0.56 15.85 0.50
C GLU A 68 0.08 15.03 1.63
N ILE A 69 -0.60 13.99 2.11
CA ILE A 69 -0.09 13.12 3.16
C ILE A 69 0.73 11.99 2.52
N GLU A 70 2.06 12.05 2.62
CA GLU A 70 2.92 10.94 2.18
C GLU A 70 2.64 9.67 2.99
N LEU A 71 2.57 8.52 2.32
CA LEU A 71 2.35 7.23 2.96
C LEU A 71 3.62 6.74 3.69
N SER A 72 3.95 7.33 4.84
CA SER A 72 5.07 6.93 5.71
C SER A 72 4.62 6.00 6.84
N TYR A 73 5.55 5.20 7.40
CA TYR A 73 5.32 4.31 8.55
C TYR A 73 4.69 5.01 9.77
N GLU A 74 4.92 6.31 9.93
CA GLU A 74 4.41 7.11 11.05
C GLU A 74 3.02 7.70 10.77
N ASN A 75 2.67 7.90 9.50
CA ASN A 75 1.48 8.63 9.07
C ASN A 75 0.44 7.73 8.38
N PHE A 76 0.55 6.40 8.52
CA PHE A 76 -0.40 5.44 7.95
C PHE A 76 -1.84 5.75 8.33
N ASP A 77 -2.07 6.02 9.62
CA ASP A 77 -3.41 6.28 10.14
C ASP A 77 -3.97 7.60 9.59
N ALA A 78 -3.14 8.65 9.55
CA ALA A 78 -3.53 9.94 8.98
C ALA A 78 -3.85 9.85 7.48
N ARG A 79 -3.04 9.12 6.69
CA ARG A 79 -3.32 8.91 5.27
C ARG A 79 -4.59 8.07 5.09
N ARG A 80 -4.77 7.02 5.90
CA ARG A 80 -5.98 6.18 5.86
C ARG A 80 -7.24 6.98 6.19
N GLU A 81 -7.20 7.85 7.19
CA GLU A 81 -8.32 8.70 7.58
C GLU A 81 -8.71 9.67 6.45
N ALA A 82 -7.72 10.31 5.81
CA ALA A 82 -7.97 11.18 4.65
C ALA A 82 -8.57 10.41 3.46
N GLU A 83 -8.10 9.20 3.19
CA GLU A 83 -8.65 8.32 2.14
C GLU A 83 -10.08 7.88 2.46
N GLN A 84 -10.40 7.61 3.74
CA GLN A 84 -11.76 7.29 4.17
C GLN A 84 -12.68 8.51 4.01
N ALA A 85 -12.25 9.69 4.44
CA ALA A 85 -13.00 10.94 4.27
C ALA A 85 -13.28 11.25 2.79
N LEU A 86 -12.32 10.98 1.90
CA LEU A 86 -12.50 11.10 0.44
C LEU A 86 -13.60 10.15 -0.07
N LEU A 87 -13.58 8.88 0.34
CA LEU A 87 -14.58 7.89 -0.07
C LEU A 87 -15.98 8.23 0.46
N ASP A 88 -16.06 8.64 1.73
CA ASP A 88 -17.30 9.06 2.38
C ASP A 88 -17.92 10.28 1.68
N ALA A 89 -17.08 11.24 1.25
CA ALA A 89 -17.53 12.44 0.54
C ALA A 89 -18.14 12.14 -0.85
N VAL A 90 -17.72 11.05 -1.50
CA VAL A 90 -18.32 10.60 -2.77
C VAL A 90 -19.57 9.76 -2.52
N GLY A 91 -19.82 9.35 -1.27
CA GLY A 91 -20.90 8.43 -0.93
C GLY A 91 -20.61 6.99 -1.37
N PHE A 92 -19.34 6.62 -1.52
CA PHE A 92 -18.95 5.23 -1.75
C PHE A 92 -19.11 4.44 -0.45
N PRO A 93 -20.00 3.44 -0.38
CA PRO A 93 -20.04 2.55 0.77
C PRO A 93 -18.75 1.72 0.80
N GLY A 94 -18.30 1.35 2.00
CA GLY A 94 -17.02 0.69 2.24
C GLY A 94 -16.75 -0.56 1.38
N ASP A 95 -15.49 -0.96 1.39
CA ASP A 95 -14.80 -2.01 0.63
C ASP A 95 -15.53 -3.37 0.46
N GLY A 96 -16.55 -3.65 1.28
CA GLY A 96 -17.42 -4.84 1.16
C GLY A 96 -18.61 -4.71 0.19
N GLU A 97 -19.07 -3.50 -0.13
CA GLU A 97 -20.32 -3.27 -0.90
C GLU A 97 -20.07 -3.03 -2.40
N MET A 98 -18.84 -2.65 -2.75
CA MET A 98 -18.41 -2.36 -4.12
C MET A 98 -18.42 -3.60 -5.05
N VAL A 99 -18.21 -4.80 -4.51
CA VAL A 99 -18.29 -6.05 -5.31
C VAL A 99 -19.74 -6.33 -5.76
N ALA A 100 -20.73 -5.84 -5.02
CA ALA A 100 -22.15 -5.97 -5.38
C ALA A 100 -22.62 -4.84 -6.31
N ALA A 101 -22.19 -3.60 -6.08
CA ALA A 101 -22.63 -2.42 -6.83
C ALA A 101 -22.10 -2.36 -8.28
N VAL A 102 -20.98 -3.04 -8.59
CA VAL A 102 -20.46 -3.16 -9.98
C VAL A 102 -21.43 -3.92 -10.91
N SER A 103 -22.43 -4.62 -10.37
CA SER A 103 -23.36 -5.45 -11.15
C SER A 103 -24.69 -4.76 -11.53
N GLU A 104 -25.00 -3.57 -11.01
CA GLU A 104 -26.23 -2.85 -11.38
C GLU A 104 -25.94 -1.47 -11.98
N PRO A 105 -25.93 -1.34 -13.32
CA PRO A 105 -25.94 -0.04 -13.96
C PRO A 105 -27.31 0.61 -13.69
N ALA A 106 -27.34 1.52 -12.73
CA ALA A 106 -28.50 2.35 -12.43
C ALA A 106 -28.91 3.13 -13.70
N ARG A 107 -29.93 2.63 -14.39
CA ARG A 107 -30.59 3.31 -15.51
C ARG A 107 -31.30 4.56 -15.00
N LEU A 108 -30.58 5.67 -14.93
CA LEU A 108 -31.21 6.99 -14.94
C LEU A 108 -31.70 7.27 -16.36
N GLN A 109 -33.02 7.14 -16.56
CA GLN A 109 -33.70 7.60 -17.78
C GLN A 109 -33.62 9.13 -17.83
N VAL A 110 -32.54 9.65 -18.40
CA VAL A 110 -32.49 11.02 -18.89
C VAL A 110 -33.10 10.99 -20.28
N THR A 111 -34.17 11.76 -20.52
CA THR A 111 -34.75 11.97 -21.84
C THR A 111 -34.00 13.13 -22.52
N PRO A 112 -33.20 12.90 -23.59
CA PRO A 112 -32.47 13.98 -24.23
C PRO A 112 -32.92 14.11 -25.70
N SER A 113 -33.10 15.34 -26.16
CA SER A 113 -33.62 15.63 -27.50
C SER A 113 -32.59 15.51 -28.64
N ASN A 114 -31.32 15.19 -28.36
CA ASN A 114 -30.25 15.01 -29.36
C ASN A 114 -29.45 13.72 -29.09
N GLN A 115 -29.55 12.73 -29.98
CA GLN A 115 -29.01 11.37 -29.76
C GLN A 115 -27.47 11.27 -29.83
N GLY A 116 -26.79 12.18 -30.53
CA GLY A 116 -25.32 12.17 -30.67
C GLY A 116 -24.56 12.68 -29.44
N ASP A 117 -25.07 13.74 -28.79
CA ASP A 117 -24.45 14.33 -27.59
C ASP A 117 -24.59 13.42 -26.36
N VAL A 118 -25.59 12.54 -26.39
CA VAL A 118 -25.87 11.58 -25.32
C VAL A 118 -24.89 10.43 -25.37
N GLN A 119 -24.64 9.87 -26.56
CA GLN A 119 -23.72 8.76 -26.73
C GLN A 119 -22.29 9.14 -26.31
N ALA A 120 -21.81 10.32 -26.72
CA ALA A 120 -20.49 10.80 -26.32
C ALA A 120 -20.36 10.97 -24.79
N ARG A 121 -21.41 11.47 -24.14
CA ARG A 121 -21.44 11.68 -22.69
C ARG A 121 -21.59 10.37 -21.90
N THR A 122 -22.32 9.38 -22.42
CA THR A 122 -22.38 8.04 -21.84
C THR A 122 -21.05 7.32 -21.97
N ASP A 123 -20.39 7.41 -23.12
CA ASP A 123 -19.09 6.77 -23.35
C ASP A 123 -18.01 7.36 -22.43
N GLU A 124 -18.02 8.68 -22.20
CA GLU A 124 -17.12 9.36 -21.25
C GLU A 124 -17.38 8.94 -19.79
N PHE A 125 -18.66 8.85 -19.40
CA PHE A 125 -19.05 8.40 -18.07
C PHE A 125 -18.66 6.92 -17.83
N ASP A 126 -18.91 6.04 -18.80
CA ASP A 126 -18.56 4.63 -18.75
C ASP A 126 -17.04 4.42 -18.68
N ALA A 127 -16.27 5.20 -19.45
CA ALA A 127 -14.81 5.19 -19.37
C ALA A 127 -14.32 5.65 -17.98
N GLY A 128 -14.97 6.66 -17.39
CA GLY A 128 -14.68 7.14 -16.05
C GLY A 128 -14.91 6.10 -14.96
N THR A 129 -16.08 5.45 -14.96
CA THR A 129 -16.41 4.39 -14.00
C THR A 129 -15.50 3.18 -14.12
N ALA A 130 -15.14 2.78 -15.34
CA ALA A 130 -14.17 1.70 -15.58
C ALA A 130 -12.77 2.05 -15.04
N ALA A 131 -12.31 3.29 -15.24
CA ALA A 131 -11.03 3.77 -14.70
C ALA A 131 -11.01 3.76 -13.17
N LEU A 132 -12.13 4.11 -12.53
CA LEU A 132 -12.26 4.09 -11.07
C LEU A 132 -12.28 2.66 -10.51
N ALA A 133 -12.99 1.73 -11.16
CA ALA A 133 -13.01 0.32 -10.78
C ALA A 133 -11.59 -0.28 -10.86
N ASP A 134 -10.88 -0.03 -11.94
CA ASP A 134 -9.50 -0.48 -12.15
C ASP A 134 -8.52 0.14 -11.14
N ALA A 135 -8.67 1.43 -10.81
CA ALA A 135 -7.91 2.06 -9.74
C ALA A 135 -8.18 1.42 -8.37
N SER A 136 -9.43 1.12 -8.05
CA SER A 136 -9.82 0.51 -6.78
C SER A 136 -9.30 -0.93 -6.63
N VAL A 137 -9.33 -1.72 -7.70
CA VAL A 137 -8.72 -3.07 -7.74
C VAL A 137 -7.22 -2.99 -7.47
N ARG A 138 -6.52 -2.03 -8.08
CA ARG A 138 -5.09 -1.83 -7.85
C ARG A 138 -4.76 -1.47 -6.41
N VAL A 139 -5.55 -0.58 -5.79
CA VAL A 139 -5.39 -0.24 -4.36
C VAL A 139 -5.56 -1.47 -3.49
N HIS A 140 -6.61 -2.26 -3.70
CA HIS A 140 -6.85 -3.47 -2.91
C HIS A 140 -5.70 -4.48 -3.01
N LEU A 141 -5.20 -4.72 -4.23
CA LEU A 141 -4.08 -5.62 -4.46
C LEU A 141 -2.79 -5.11 -3.81
N ALA A 142 -2.50 -3.81 -3.95
CA ALA A 142 -1.32 -3.19 -3.37
C ALA A 142 -1.35 -3.23 -1.83
N ALA A 143 -2.51 -2.95 -1.22
CA ALA A 143 -2.70 -3.03 0.23
C ALA A 143 -2.45 -4.45 0.75
N ARG A 144 -2.96 -5.47 0.03
CA ARG A 144 -2.69 -6.87 0.38
C ARG A 144 -1.21 -7.23 0.30
N PHE A 145 -0.50 -6.80 -0.76
CA PHE A 145 0.94 -7.06 -0.87
C PHE A 145 1.76 -6.34 0.19
N TYR A 146 1.40 -5.10 0.53
CA TYR A 146 1.99 -4.37 1.64
C TYR A 146 1.79 -5.12 2.96
N ASN A 147 0.56 -5.53 3.26
CA ASN A 147 0.22 -6.27 4.47
C ASN A 147 0.97 -7.62 4.56
N GLN A 148 1.20 -8.30 3.43
CA GLN A 148 2.04 -9.50 3.37
C GLN A 148 3.51 -9.19 3.68
N ALA A 149 4.07 -8.13 3.09
CA ALA A 149 5.45 -7.70 3.35
C ALA A 149 5.67 -7.31 4.82
N VAL A 150 4.68 -6.63 5.43
CA VAL A 150 4.68 -6.31 6.87
C VAL A 150 4.66 -7.58 7.72
N SER A 151 3.83 -8.56 7.35
CA SER A 151 3.75 -9.86 8.04
C SER A 151 5.09 -10.60 8.00
N ASP A 152 5.76 -10.64 6.84
CA ASP A 152 7.09 -11.26 6.69
C ASP A 152 8.13 -10.63 7.63
N VAL A 153 8.11 -9.30 7.76
CA VAL A 153 9.04 -8.56 8.62
C VAL A 153 8.71 -8.74 10.10
N ARG A 154 7.43 -8.73 10.48
CA ARG A 154 7.00 -9.02 11.86
C ARG A 154 7.34 -10.46 12.27
N HIS A 155 7.16 -11.44 11.38
CA HIS A 155 7.53 -12.84 11.64
C HIS A 155 9.04 -13.01 11.81
N LEU A 156 9.87 -12.25 11.07
CA LEU A 156 11.31 -12.24 11.26
C LEU A 156 11.72 -11.60 12.59
N ARG A 157 11.11 -10.45 12.96
CA ARG A 157 11.37 -9.75 14.23
C ARG A 157 11.00 -10.59 15.46
N ARG A 158 10.04 -11.52 15.34
CA ARG A 158 9.66 -12.46 16.41
C ARG A 158 10.66 -13.60 16.62
N ARG A 159 11.63 -13.81 15.72
CA ARG A 159 12.66 -14.83 15.94
C ARG A 159 13.70 -14.30 16.95
N PRO A 160 13.93 -15.03 18.06
CA PRO A 160 14.80 -14.57 19.17
C PRO A 160 16.25 -14.28 18.74
N LEU A 161 16.66 -14.79 17.58
CA LEU A 161 17.96 -14.58 16.95
C LEU A 161 18.26 -13.10 16.59
N VAL A 162 17.24 -12.23 16.45
CA VAL A 162 17.42 -10.79 16.12
C VAL A 162 17.36 -9.91 17.36
N THR A 163 16.54 -10.29 18.35
CA THR A 163 16.46 -9.62 19.65
C THR A 163 17.77 -9.76 20.43
N PHE A 164 18.46 -10.89 20.28
CA PHE A 164 19.73 -11.16 20.96
C PHE A 164 20.86 -10.17 20.58
N PHE A 165 20.82 -9.60 19.37
CA PHE A 165 21.86 -8.68 18.90
C PHE A 165 21.53 -7.20 19.10
N ARG A 166 20.37 -6.83 19.69
CA ARG A 166 19.92 -5.42 19.85
C ARG A 166 20.04 -4.54 18.59
N LEU A 167 20.19 -5.14 17.41
CA LEU A 167 20.35 -4.44 16.13
C LEU A 167 19.03 -3.90 15.57
N ALA A 168 17.88 -4.31 16.14
CA ALA A 168 16.57 -3.93 15.64
C ALA A 168 16.22 -2.46 15.90
N GLY A 169 16.98 -1.75 16.75
CA GLY A 169 16.73 -0.36 17.13
C GLY A 169 15.34 -0.16 17.75
N ASN A 170 15.06 1.02 18.28
CA ASN A 170 13.72 1.37 18.76
C ASN A 170 12.74 1.69 17.60
N ALA A 171 12.94 1.07 16.43
CA ALA A 171 12.19 1.43 15.23
C ALA A 171 10.69 1.09 15.43
N PRO A 172 9.79 2.07 15.24
CA PRO A 172 8.35 1.93 15.46
C PRO A 172 7.79 0.74 14.68
N GLN A 173 6.77 0.10 15.22
CA GLN A 173 6.20 -1.10 14.61
C GLN A 173 5.41 -0.70 13.36
N PRO A 174 5.69 -1.29 12.17
CA PRO A 174 4.94 -0.98 10.96
C PRO A 174 3.47 -1.35 11.16
N SER A 175 2.55 -0.41 10.99
CA SER A 175 1.09 -0.58 11.11
C SER A 175 0.50 -1.23 9.85
N TYR A 176 -0.66 -1.85 9.98
CA TYR A 176 -1.40 -2.39 8.83
C TYR A 176 -2.18 -1.27 8.15
N TYR A 177 -2.24 -1.31 6.81
CA TYR A 177 -3.17 -0.49 6.03
C TYR A 177 -4.51 -1.21 5.88
#